data_AF-A0A0F9IDG9-F1
#
_entry.id   AF-A0A0F9IDG9-F1
#
_cell.length_a   1.000
_cell.length_b   1.000
_cell.length_c   1.000
_cell.angle_alpha   90.00
_cell.angle_beta   90.00
_cell.angle_gamma   90.00
#
_symmetry.space_group_name_H-M   'P 1'
#
loop_
_entity.id
_entity.type
_entity.pdbx_description
1 polymer ?
#
loop_
_entity_poly.entity_id
_entity_poly.type
_entity_poly.pdbx_seq_one_letter_code
_entity_poly.pdbx_strand_id
1 'polypeptide(L)'
;MTLGITKAYTPAAGETADSTAYNTDLAALFNAWAGLEADTPTSSLSNFAIDATGKLYLDGGSNSYLFESSADTIQTVVGGAVMLAVTAGTSTFNSDLGIPALKKFFLDSGVDTYIFESSADVVQVVVGDAVMMAVSSSLSSVNSNFAVVSGKRMYFDGGSSTDNSISDTTAGSASGVLLIGNETINTTSDIRLKKDIEDTKLDSLKVIDDLRVVDFDWNDKVEEGDARKRGGRFTGMIAQEMIKIAPWTVNHQGGKDCVLCNSGQECSEHPNYWFARYEYIVPVLVKAVQELNKKIKVLEA
;
A
#
# COMPACT_ATOMS: atom_id res chain seq x y z
N MET A 1 -18.76 55.86 24.28
CA MET A 1 -18.68 55.66 25.75
C MET A 1 -18.23 56.98 26.35
N THR A 2 -19.14 57.75 26.93
CA THR A 2 -18.83 59.09 27.48
C THR A 2 -18.18 58.91 28.84
N LEU A 3 -16.86 59.10 28.94
CA LEU A 3 -16.16 59.07 30.23
C LEU A 3 -16.46 60.38 30.98
N GLY A 4 -17.39 60.28 31.93
CA GLY A 4 -17.68 61.34 32.89
C GLY A 4 -16.59 61.42 33.95
N ILE A 5 -15.60 62.27 33.76
CA ILE A 5 -14.69 62.68 34.83
C ILE A 5 -15.24 63.99 35.39
N THR A 6 -16.11 63.88 36.40
CA THR A 6 -16.55 65.04 37.17
C THR A 6 -16.33 64.75 38.65
N LYS A 7 -15.10 64.97 39.09
CA LYS A 7 -14.81 65.22 40.50
C LYS A 7 -13.84 66.39 40.56
N ALA A 8 -14.39 67.60 40.59
CA ALA A 8 -13.61 68.80 40.83
C ALA A 8 -13.04 68.72 42.26
N TYR A 9 -11.71 68.81 42.37
CA TYR A 9 -11.00 68.98 43.63
C TYR A 9 -11.29 70.39 44.16
N THR A 10 -11.78 70.50 45.39
CA THR A 10 -11.96 71.78 46.08
C THR A 10 -10.76 71.97 47.02
N PRO A 11 -9.81 72.88 46.72
CA PRO A 11 -8.64 73.07 47.58
C PRO A 11 -9.05 73.67 48.94
N ALA A 12 -8.30 73.31 49.99
CA ALA A 12 -8.45 73.91 51.30
C ALA A 12 -8.01 75.39 51.28
N ALA A 13 -8.63 76.22 52.13
CA ALA A 13 -8.36 77.65 52.19
C ALA A 13 -6.88 77.95 52.49
N GLY A 14 -6.14 78.43 51.49
CA GLY A 14 -4.72 78.77 51.57
C GLY A 14 -3.85 78.16 50.47
N GLU A 15 -4.34 77.16 49.72
CA GLU A 15 -3.65 76.64 48.55
C GLU A 15 -4.12 77.37 47.28
N THR A 16 -3.18 78.02 46.58
CA THR A 16 -3.41 78.44 45.20
C THR A 16 -3.50 77.19 44.33
N ALA A 17 -4.66 76.94 43.73
CA ALA A 17 -4.82 75.87 42.74
C ALA A 17 -3.83 76.10 41.59
N ASP A 18 -2.75 75.32 41.55
CA ASP A 18 -1.83 75.33 40.42
C ASP A 18 -2.50 74.66 39.21
N SER A 19 -3.21 75.48 38.43
CA SER A 19 -3.83 75.07 37.18
C SER A 19 -2.83 74.67 36.09
N THR A 20 -1.52 74.89 36.29
CA THR A 20 -0.49 74.51 35.32
C THR A 20 -0.05 73.05 35.45
N ALA A 21 -0.20 72.44 36.63
CA ALA A 21 0.16 71.03 36.86
C ALA A 21 -0.82 70.01 36.24
N TYR A 22 -2.09 70.37 36.06
CA TYR A 22 -3.11 69.49 35.47
C TYR A 22 -3.21 69.61 33.94
N ASN A 23 -2.71 70.69 33.36
CA ASN A 23 -2.84 70.95 31.93
C ASN A 23 -1.71 70.29 31.12
N THR A 24 -0.56 70.04 31.75
CA THR A 24 0.56 69.31 31.14
C THR A 24 0.24 67.82 30.97
N ASP A 25 -0.51 67.22 31.90
CA ASP A 25 -0.83 65.79 31.89
C ASP A 25 -1.96 65.45 30.89
N LEU A 26 -2.98 66.31 30.81
CA LEU A 26 -4.03 66.18 29.78
C LEU A 26 -3.52 66.50 28.38
N ALA A 27 -2.62 67.48 28.23
CA ALA A 27 -1.98 67.76 26.94
C ALA A 27 -1.00 66.64 26.53
N ALA A 28 -0.31 66.00 27.48
CA ALA A 28 0.52 64.83 27.21
C ALA A 28 -0.31 63.61 26.78
N LEU A 29 -1.43 63.35 27.46
CA LEU A 29 -2.38 62.29 27.09
C LEU A 29 -3.06 62.59 25.74
N PHE A 30 -3.42 63.85 25.48
CA PHE A 30 -4.01 64.27 24.21
C PHE A 30 -3.01 64.23 23.05
N ASN A 31 -1.74 64.58 23.27
CA ASN A 31 -0.68 64.45 22.26
C ASN A 31 -0.30 62.99 22.01
N ALA A 32 -0.32 62.13 23.03
CA ALA A 32 -0.13 60.69 22.87
C ALA A 32 -1.29 60.05 22.09
N TRP A 33 -2.52 60.55 22.26
CA TRP A 33 -3.70 60.10 21.53
C TRP A 33 -3.76 60.66 20.09
N ALA A 34 -3.46 61.95 19.89
CA ALA A 34 -3.41 62.59 18.57
C ALA A 34 -2.25 62.06 17.70
N GLY A 35 -1.14 61.62 18.30
CA GLY A 35 -0.06 60.92 17.60
C GLY A 35 -0.42 59.49 17.18
N LEU A 36 -1.49 58.91 17.76
CA LEU A 36 -2.01 57.59 17.42
C LEU A 36 -3.06 57.62 16.30
N GLU A 37 -3.67 58.78 16.04
CA GLU A 37 -4.62 58.98 14.91
C GLU A 37 -3.91 59.29 13.58
N ALA A 38 -2.59 59.49 13.61
CA ALA A 38 -1.80 59.52 12.40
C ALA A 38 -1.64 58.08 11.88
N ASP A 39 -2.36 57.76 10.81
CA ASP A 39 -2.13 56.61 9.90
C ASP A 39 -0.76 56.73 9.17
N THR A 40 0.27 57.13 9.90
CA THR A 40 1.67 57.07 9.51
C THR A 40 2.21 55.79 10.11
N PRO A 41 2.52 54.75 9.31
CA PRO A 41 3.15 53.54 9.80
C PRO A 41 4.43 53.92 10.55
N THR A 42 4.44 53.77 11.87
CA THR A 42 5.62 53.99 12.69
C THR A 42 6.59 52.84 12.43
N SER A 43 7.45 53.03 11.43
CA SER A 43 8.35 52.02 10.87
C SER A 43 9.56 51.69 11.77
N SER A 44 9.43 51.67 13.09
CA SER A 44 10.59 51.56 14.00
C SER A 44 10.43 50.68 15.24
N LEU A 45 9.47 49.76 15.28
CA LEU A 45 9.51 48.70 16.29
C LEU A 45 10.40 47.56 15.76
N SER A 46 11.56 47.35 16.39
CA SER A 46 12.45 46.23 16.06
C SER A 46 11.77 44.89 16.33
N ASN A 47 11.15 44.76 17.51
CA ASN A 47 10.34 43.61 17.90
C ASN A 47 8.99 44.11 18.43
N PHE A 48 7.91 43.41 18.06
CA PHE A 48 6.59 43.59 18.66
C PHE A 48 6.33 42.40 19.59
N ALA A 49 6.25 42.68 20.89
CA ALA A 49 5.95 41.68 21.91
C ALA A 49 4.56 41.94 22.50
N ILE A 50 3.81 40.87 22.74
CA ILE A 50 2.57 40.88 23.52
C ILE A 50 2.81 40.12 24.82
N ASP A 51 2.07 40.47 25.87
CA ASP A 51 2.16 39.76 27.15
C ASP A 51 1.84 38.27 26.98
N ALA A 52 2.39 37.42 27.86
CA ALA A 52 2.08 35.99 27.86
C ALA A 52 0.55 35.77 27.91
N THR A 53 0.03 34.86 27.07
CA THR A 53 -1.42 34.63 26.83
C THR A 53 -2.19 35.80 26.19
N GLY A 54 -1.51 36.93 25.94
CA GLY A 54 -2.03 38.05 25.18
C GLY A 54 -2.37 37.65 23.74
N LYS A 55 -3.38 38.28 23.17
CA LYS A 55 -3.97 37.91 21.88
C LYS A 55 -3.78 39.01 20.85
N LEU A 56 -3.30 38.65 19.67
CA LEU A 56 -3.27 39.51 18.49
C LEU A 56 -4.56 39.29 17.68
N TYR A 57 -5.47 40.26 17.74
CA TYR A 57 -6.71 40.29 16.95
C TYR A 57 -6.47 41.08 15.65
N LEU A 58 -7.01 40.60 14.52
CA LEU A 58 -6.79 41.20 13.19
C LEU A 58 -8.02 41.93 12.62
N ASP A 59 -9.21 41.66 13.14
CA ASP A 59 -10.49 42.13 12.60
C ASP A 59 -11.35 42.90 13.62
N GLY A 60 -10.83 43.16 14.83
CA GLY A 60 -11.56 43.81 15.93
C GLY A 60 -12.64 42.94 16.57
N GLY A 61 -12.81 41.69 16.12
CA GLY A 61 -13.66 40.69 16.75
C GLY A 61 -13.02 40.07 18.01
N SER A 62 -13.75 39.17 18.68
CA SER A 62 -13.29 38.53 19.93
C SER A 62 -12.96 37.03 19.78
N ASN A 63 -13.20 36.44 18.61
CA ASN A 63 -13.14 34.99 18.41
C ASN A 63 -12.08 34.53 17.40
N SER A 64 -11.32 35.45 16.79
CA SER A 64 -10.25 35.13 15.85
C SER A 64 -8.98 35.86 16.25
N TYR A 65 -7.92 35.12 16.59
CA TYR A 65 -6.67 35.69 17.11
C TYR A 65 -5.48 34.73 17.02
N LEU A 66 -4.28 35.29 17.02
CA LEU A 66 -3.03 34.57 17.30
C LEU A 66 -2.61 34.79 18.75
N PHE A 67 -2.13 33.76 19.42
CA PHE A 67 -1.55 33.90 20.76
C PHE A 67 -0.59 32.78 21.12
N GLU A 68 0.30 33.04 22.08
CA GLU A 68 1.07 32.01 22.76
C GLU A 68 0.21 31.43 23.90
N SER A 69 -0.21 30.17 23.77
CA SER A 69 -1.07 29.53 24.77
C SER A 69 -0.30 29.05 26.01
N SER A 70 0.98 28.76 25.82
CA SER A 70 1.96 28.35 26.82
C SER A 70 3.35 28.50 26.21
N ALA A 71 4.41 28.43 27.02
CA ALA A 71 5.79 28.49 26.54
C ALA A 71 6.00 27.61 25.29
N ASP A 72 6.60 28.20 24.26
CA ASP A 72 6.95 27.56 22.98
C ASP A 72 5.74 26.99 22.19
N THR A 73 4.53 27.48 22.47
CA THR A 73 3.30 27.03 21.80
C THR A 73 2.47 28.20 21.27
N ILE A 74 2.41 28.34 19.96
CA ILE A 74 1.65 29.37 19.25
C ILE A 74 0.37 28.75 18.69
N GLN A 75 -0.76 29.44 18.85
CA GLN A 75 -2.05 29.00 18.33
C GLN A 75 -2.69 30.07 17.46
N THR A 76 -3.30 29.62 16.36
CA THR A 76 -4.24 30.39 15.54
C THR A 76 -5.65 29.95 15.90
N VAL A 77 -6.45 30.86 16.45
CA VAL A 77 -7.86 30.65 16.77
C VAL A 77 -8.70 31.35 15.73
N VAL A 78 -9.71 30.68 15.18
CA VAL A 78 -10.69 31.25 14.26
C VAL A 78 -12.08 30.79 14.69
N GLY A 79 -13.02 31.72 14.81
CA GLY A 79 -14.38 31.38 15.22
C GLY A 79 -14.48 30.76 16.63
N GLY A 80 -13.48 30.99 17.49
CA GLY A 80 -13.40 30.41 18.84
C GLY A 80 -12.79 29.00 18.90
N ALA A 81 -12.43 28.40 17.77
CA ALA A 81 -11.75 27.12 17.70
C ALA A 81 -10.27 27.29 17.34
N VAL A 82 -9.38 26.54 17.97
CA VAL A 82 -7.96 26.49 17.57
C VAL A 82 -7.89 25.78 16.22
N MET A 83 -7.42 26.45 15.18
CA MET A 83 -7.29 25.89 13.83
C MET A 83 -5.89 25.35 13.57
N LEU A 84 -4.86 26.03 14.08
CA LEU A 84 -3.45 25.63 13.98
C LEU A 84 -2.79 25.79 15.34
N ALA A 85 -2.08 24.76 15.80
CA ALA A 85 -1.19 24.82 16.95
C ALA A 85 0.24 24.48 16.51
N VAL A 86 1.17 25.40 16.71
CA VAL A 86 2.60 25.21 16.42
C VAL A 86 3.33 25.09 17.75
N THR A 87 4.06 24.00 17.91
CA THR A 87 4.95 23.72 19.04
C THR A 87 6.39 23.64 18.54
N ALA A 88 7.36 23.55 19.45
CA ALA A 88 8.77 23.37 19.08
C ALA A 88 9.04 22.14 18.18
N GLY A 89 8.17 21.12 18.17
CA GLY A 89 8.37 19.90 17.38
C GLY A 89 7.39 19.67 16.22
N THR A 90 6.17 20.23 16.29
CA THR A 90 5.09 19.90 15.33
C THR A 90 4.15 21.07 15.07
N SER A 91 3.53 21.07 13.90
CA SER A 91 2.37 21.90 13.58
C SER A 91 1.14 21.01 13.43
N THR A 92 0.12 21.23 14.27
CA THR A 92 -1.14 20.48 14.26
C THR A 92 -2.24 21.33 13.66
N PHE A 93 -2.82 20.88 12.54
CA PHE A 93 -4.05 21.44 11.99
C PHE A 93 -5.24 20.73 12.63
N ASN A 94 -6.11 21.44 13.35
CA ASN A 94 -7.26 20.87 14.06
C ASN A 94 -8.51 20.74 13.15
N SER A 95 -8.32 20.88 11.85
CA SER A 95 -9.33 20.68 10.80
C SER A 95 -8.62 20.16 9.55
N ASP A 96 -9.38 19.89 8.50
CA ASP A 96 -8.84 19.36 7.25
C ASP A 96 -7.86 20.36 6.60
N LEU A 97 -6.74 19.84 6.09
CA LEU A 97 -5.79 20.63 5.31
C LEU A 97 -6.21 20.58 3.83
N GLY A 98 -6.90 21.62 3.38
CA GLY A 98 -7.19 21.82 1.97
C GLY A 98 -5.96 22.30 1.20
N ILE A 99 -5.58 21.56 0.15
CA ILE A 99 -4.55 21.98 -0.80
C ILE A 99 -5.27 22.29 -2.13
N PRO A 100 -5.17 23.52 -2.67
CA PRO A 100 -5.81 23.83 -3.94
C PRO A 100 -5.32 22.91 -5.06
N ALA A 101 -6.18 22.64 -6.05
CA ALA A 101 -5.82 21.80 -7.20
C ALA A 101 -4.47 22.22 -7.82
N LEU A 102 -3.67 21.23 -8.21
CA LEU A 102 -2.31 21.39 -8.77
C LEU A 102 -1.27 21.98 -7.80
N LYS A 103 -1.61 22.29 -6.54
CA LYS A 103 -0.63 22.65 -5.51
C LYS A 103 -0.08 21.40 -4.83
N LYS A 104 1.15 21.52 -4.34
CA LYS A 104 1.98 20.41 -3.89
C LYS A 104 2.15 20.44 -2.38
N PHE A 105 2.07 19.28 -1.74
CA PHE A 105 2.56 19.05 -0.40
C PHE A 105 3.99 18.52 -0.48
N PHE A 106 4.97 19.40 -0.24
CA PHE A 106 6.38 19.02 -0.27
C PHE A 106 6.75 18.25 1.01
N LEU A 107 7.48 17.14 0.84
CA LEU A 107 7.90 16.27 1.95
C LEU A 107 9.32 16.57 2.45
N ASP A 108 10.05 17.40 1.71
CA ASP A 108 11.38 17.88 2.05
C ASP A 108 11.51 19.38 1.75
N SER A 109 12.69 19.94 2.00
CA SER A 109 13.02 21.33 1.63
C SER A 109 13.40 21.50 0.15
N GLY A 110 13.31 20.42 -0.64
CA GLY A 110 13.55 20.41 -2.08
C GLY A 110 12.30 20.84 -2.87
N VAL A 111 12.34 20.60 -4.18
CA VAL A 111 11.25 20.95 -5.10
C VAL A 111 10.73 19.76 -5.91
N ASP A 112 11.33 18.59 -5.72
CA ASP A 112 11.20 17.39 -6.54
C ASP A 112 10.53 16.21 -5.81
N THR A 113 10.28 16.34 -4.50
CA THR A 113 9.58 15.33 -3.68
C THR A 113 8.28 15.90 -3.08
N TYR A 114 7.13 15.43 -3.57
CA TYR A 114 5.83 15.95 -3.14
C TYR A 114 4.66 15.00 -3.41
N ILE A 115 3.54 15.27 -2.72
CA ILE A 115 2.24 14.65 -2.98
C ILE A 115 1.30 15.74 -3.51
N PHE A 116 0.53 15.44 -4.55
CA PHE A 116 -0.45 16.39 -5.08
C PHE A 116 -1.60 15.70 -5.82
N GLU A 117 -2.69 16.45 -5.99
CA GLU A 117 -3.78 16.09 -6.90
C GLU A 117 -3.45 16.63 -8.31
N SER A 118 -3.23 15.72 -9.26
CA SER A 118 -2.84 16.08 -10.63
C SER A 118 -4.03 16.37 -11.54
N SER A 119 -5.19 15.78 -11.22
CA SER A 119 -6.51 16.04 -11.80
C SER A 119 -7.57 15.58 -10.81
N ALA A 120 -8.85 15.88 -11.06
CA ALA A 120 -9.95 15.40 -10.22
C ALA A 120 -9.82 13.90 -9.94
N ASP A 121 -9.88 13.53 -8.66
CA ASP A 121 -9.83 12.15 -8.16
C ASP A 121 -8.51 11.41 -8.45
N VAL A 122 -7.42 12.11 -8.79
CA VAL A 122 -6.09 11.51 -9.06
C VAL A 122 -5.03 12.09 -8.13
N VAL A 123 -4.53 11.26 -7.21
CA VAL A 123 -3.43 11.58 -6.31
C VAL A 123 -2.14 10.97 -6.80
N GLN A 124 -1.06 11.74 -6.82
CA GLN A 124 0.27 11.29 -7.21
C GLN A 124 1.30 11.51 -6.11
N VAL A 125 2.21 10.54 -5.98
CA VAL A 125 3.45 10.65 -5.21
C VAL A 125 4.59 10.84 -6.19
N VAL A 126 5.27 11.99 -6.10
CA VAL A 126 6.40 12.36 -6.94
C VAL A 126 7.67 12.35 -6.11
N VAL A 127 8.73 11.73 -6.65
CA VAL A 127 10.06 11.69 -6.05
C VAL A 127 11.09 11.92 -7.15
N GLY A 128 11.96 12.91 -6.99
CA GLY A 128 12.98 13.24 -7.99
C GLY A 128 12.39 13.58 -9.35
N ASP A 129 11.31 14.36 -9.38
CA ASP A 129 10.53 14.75 -10.59
C ASP A 129 9.85 13.59 -11.34
N ALA A 130 9.93 12.36 -10.85
CA ALA A 130 9.25 11.20 -11.40
C ALA A 130 7.99 10.86 -10.60
N VAL A 131 6.86 10.65 -11.28
CA VAL A 131 5.66 10.08 -10.66
C VAL A 131 5.95 8.64 -10.29
N MET A 132 6.07 8.33 -8.99
CA MET A 132 6.37 6.99 -8.50
C MET A 132 5.11 6.15 -8.29
N MET A 133 4.04 6.80 -7.87
CA MET A 133 2.73 6.17 -7.64
C MET A 133 1.63 7.13 -8.08
N ALA A 134 0.62 6.59 -8.76
CA ALA A 134 -0.61 7.31 -9.09
C ALA A 134 -1.81 6.48 -8.63
N VAL A 135 -2.72 7.12 -7.90
CA VAL A 135 -3.95 6.51 -7.40
C VAL A 135 -5.12 7.30 -7.95
N SER A 136 -6.06 6.58 -8.56
CA SER A 136 -7.33 7.09 -9.05
C SER A 136 -8.46 6.21 -8.55
N SER A 137 -9.70 6.64 -8.75
CA SER A 137 -10.91 5.83 -8.47
C SER A 137 -10.94 4.48 -9.20
N SER A 138 -10.16 4.32 -10.26
CA SER A 138 -10.20 3.15 -11.13
C SER A 138 -8.90 2.33 -11.16
N LEU A 139 -7.78 2.93 -10.74
CA LEU A 139 -6.46 2.31 -10.84
C LEU A 139 -5.49 2.89 -9.81
N SER A 140 -4.73 2.02 -9.15
CA SER A 140 -3.50 2.35 -8.43
C SER A 140 -2.31 1.80 -9.19
N SER A 141 -1.47 2.67 -9.75
CA SER A 141 -0.25 2.28 -10.47
C SER A 141 0.99 2.62 -9.65
N VAL A 142 1.99 1.73 -9.70
CA VAL A 142 3.36 1.99 -9.27
C VAL A 142 4.20 2.09 -10.54
N ASN A 143 4.79 3.25 -10.82
CA ASN A 143 5.51 3.54 -12.06
C ASN A 143 7.02 3.23 -11.94
N SER A 144 7.38 2.35 -11.02
CA SER A 144 8.74 1.88 -10.76
C SER A 144 8.69 0.43 -10.27
N ASN A 145 9.83 -0.12 -9.87
CA ASN A 145 9.88 -1.46 -9.32
C ASN A 145 9.09 -1.53 -8.00
N PHE A 146 8.10 -2.42 -7.92
CA PHE A 146 7.43 -2.78 -6.68
C PHE A 146 8.12 -3.98 -6.05
N ALA A 147 8.79 -3.76 -4.91
CA ALA A 147 9.46 -4.82 -4.16
C ALA A 147 8.57 -5.34 -3.02
N VAL A 148 8.38 -6.66 -2.96
CA VAL A 148 7.74 -7.32 -1.82
C VAL A 148 8.84 -7.70 -0.83
N VAL A 149 8.70 -7.29 0.44
CA VAL A 149 9.70 -7.60 1.48
C VAL A 149 9.79 -9.12 1.68
N SER A 150 11.00 -9.63 1.95
CA SER A 150 11.20 -11.05 2.27
C SER A 150 10.23 -11.53 3.35
N GLY A 151 9.59 -12.67 3.10
CA GLY A 151 8.58 -13.29 3.94
C GLY A 151 7.17 -12.72 3.74
N LYS A 152 6.98 -11.81 2.78
CA LYS A 152 5.68 -11.24 2.40
C LYS A 152 5.24 -11.73 1.01
N ARG A 153 3.96 -11.50 0.70
CA ARG A 153 3.30 -11.93 -0.54
C ARG A 153 2.56 -10.78 -1.20
N MET A 154 2.41 -10.86 -2.52
CA MET A 154 1.47 -10.04 -3.28
C MET A 154 0.19 -10.85 -3.55
N TYR A 155 -0.97 -10.28 -3.21
CA TYR A 155 -2.29 -10.87 -3.41
C TYR A 155 -2.98 -10.22 -4.62
N PHE A 156 -3.59 -11.02 -5.50
CA PHE A 156 -4.19 -10.54 -6.76
C PHE A 156 -5.73 -10.69 -6.85
N ASP A 157 -6.41 -11.22 -5.81
CA ASP A 157 -7.84 -11.57 -5.85
C ASP A 157 -8.72 -10.80 -4.84
N GLY A 158 -8.20 -9.72 -4.24
CA GLY A 158 -8.97 -8.86 -3.34
C GLY A 158 -9.07 -9.34 -1.88
N GLY A 159 -8.30 -10.35 -1.45
CA GLY A 159 -8.29 -10.78 -0.06
C GLY A 159 -7.06 -11.57 0.38
N SER A 160 -6.95 -11.78 1.70
CA SER A 160 -5.90 -12.52 2.42
C SER A 160 -5.84 -14.02 2.09
N SER A 161 -6.44 -14.45 0.97
CA SER A 161 -6.42 -15.85 0.54
C SER A 161 -5.00 -16.24 0.17
N THR A 162 -4.47 -17.29 0.80
CA THR A 162 -3.15 -17.81 0.49
C THR A 162 -3.08 -18.46 -0.89
N ASP A 163 -4.23 -18.70 -1.51
CA ASP A 163 -4.39 -19.60 -2.64
C ASP A 163 -4.03 -18.93 -3.96
N ASN A 164 -4.21 -17.60 -4.07
CA ASN A 164 -3.93 -16.80 -5.27
C ASN A 164 -2.91 -15.70 -5.00
N SER A 165 -1.74 -16.09 -4.47
CA SER A 165 -0.66 -15.17 -4.13
C SER A 165 0.64 -15.50 -4.86
N ILE A 166 1.36 -14.47 -5.30
CA ILE A 166 2.75 -14.59 -5.76
C ILE A 166 3.65 -14.30 -4.56
N SER A 167 4.47 -15.29 -4.18
CA SER A 167 5.41 -15.22 -3.05
C SER A 167 6.84 -15.36 -3.56
N ASP A 168 7.73 -14.43 -3.18
CA ASP A 168 9.17 -14.50 -3.42
C ASP A 168 9.94 -15.22 -2.29
N THR A 169 9.21 -15.93 -1.41
CA THR A 169 9.84 -16.68 -0.31
C THR A 169 9.38 -18.12 -0.20
N THR A 170 10.38 -18.97 0.03
CA THR A 170 10.28 -20.32 0.60
C THR A 170 11.04 -20.35 1.92
N ALA A 171 10.51 -21.06 2.92
CA ALA A 171 11.16 -21.23 4.21
C ALA A 171 12.44 -22.07 4.08
N GLY A 172 13.58 -21.44 3.79
CA GLY A 172 14.89 -22.09 3.71
C GLY A 172 15.88 -21.27 2.87
N SER A 173 17.16 -21.21 3.28
CA SER A 173 18.18 -20.29 2.76
C SER A 173 18.71 -20.61 1.34
N ALA A 174 17.87 -21.09 0.45
CA ALA A 174 18.18 -21.28 -0.97
C ALA A 174 16.98 -20.80 -1.79
N SER A 175 17.25 -19.99 -2.83
CA SER A 175 16.26 -19.29 -3.64
C SER A 175 15.12 -20.20 -4.15
N GLY A 176 13.87 -19.71 -4.10
CA GLY A 176 12.71 -20.25 -4.82
C GLY A 176 12.49 -19.50 -6.15
N VAL A 177 11.82 -20.09 -7.13
CA VAL A 177 11.63 -19.48 -8.47
C VAL A 177 10.25 -18.81 -8.59
N LEU A 178 10.25 -17.60 -9.17
CA LEU A 178 9.10 -16.75 -9.54
C LEU A 178 8.78 -16.90 -11.03
N LEU A 179 7.49 -17.00 -11.38
CA LEU A 179 7.07 -17.51 -12.69
C LEU A 179 6.07 -16.61 -13.40
N ILE A 180 6.44 -16.22 -14.62
CA ILE A 180 5.88 -15.13 -15.44
C ILE A 180 5.31 -15.73 -16.72
N GLY A 181 4.00 -15.62 -16.92
CA GLY A 181 3.38 -16.01 -18.19
C GLY A 181 3.29 -17.53 -18.40
N ASN A 182 3.67 -18.03 -19.58
CA ASN A 182 3.26 -19.36 -20.04
C ASN A 182 3.91 -20.56 -19.34
N GLU A 183 4.81 -20.37 -18.37
CA GLU A 183 5.30 -21.48 -17.54
C GLU A 183 5.69 -21.06 -16.13
N THR A 184 5.37 -21.97 -15.19
CA THR A 184 5.99 -22.09 -13.87
C THR A 184 7.14 -23.11 -13.85
N ILE A 185 8.35 -22.70 -14.22
CA ILE A 185 9.67 -23.36 -14.14
C ILE A 185 10.26 -23.40 -12.71
N ASN A 186 10.04 -24.47 -11.95
CA ASN A 186 11.13 -25.09 -11.18
C ASN A 186 10.77 -26.51 -10.73
N THR A 187 11.44 -27.51 -11.31
CA THR A 187 11.53 -28.85 -10.75
C THR A 187 12.93 -29.00 -10.14
N THR A 188 13.08 -28.76 -8.83
CA THR A 188 14.38 -28.96 -8.18
C THR A 188 14.70 -30.47 -8.13
N SER A 189 15.92 -30.84 -8.52
CA SER A 189 16.39 -32.23 -8.48
C SER A 189 17.84 -32.29 -8.00
N ASP A 190 18.10 -31.72 -6.82
CA ASP A 190 19.41 -31.73 -6.17
C ASP A 190 19.55 -32.94 -5.23
N ILE A 191 20.71 -33.60 -5.23
CA ILE A 191 20.97 -34.77 -4.37
C ILE A 191 20.86 -34.43 -2.88
N ARG A 192 21.20 -33.20 -2.47
CA ARG A 192 21.14 -32.73 -1.07
C ARG A 192 19.71 -32.63 -0.54
N LEU A 193 18.73 -32.60 -1.45
CA LEU A 193 17.30 -32.54 -1.15
C LEU A 193 16.63 -33.92 -1.23
N LYS A 194 17.40 -34.97 -1.49
CA LYS A 194 16.91 -36.35 -1.64
C LYS A 194 17.53 -37.26 -0.58
N LYS A 195 16.75 -38.23 -0.12
CA LYS A 195 17.17 -39.30 0.79
C LYS A 195 16.70 -40.64 0.22
N ASP A 196 17.27 -41.74 0.71
CA ASP A 196 16.88 -43.11 0.34
C ASP A 196 16.93 -43.35 -1.19
N ILE A 197 18.02 -42.90 -1.82
CA ILE A 197 18.21 -42.98 -3.28
C ILE A 197 18.60 -44.42 -3.66
N GLU A 198 17.66 -45.13 -4.28
CA GLU A 198 17.88 -46.46 -4.86
C GLU A 198 17.35 -46.54 -6.30
N ASP A 199 17.82 -47.54 -7.05
CA ASP A 199 17.30 -47.82 -8.39
C ASP A 199 15.82 -48.22 -8.32
N THR A 200 15.01 -47.67 -9.23
CA THR A 200 13.59 -48.00 -9.29
C THR A 200 13.36 -49.48 -9.62
N LYS A 201 12.48 -50.09 -8.83
CA LYS A 201 11.97 -51.47 -9.00
C LYS A 201 10.63 -51.50 -9.73
N LEU A 202 10.16 -50.36 -10.23
CA LEU A 202 8.92 -50.22 -10.98
C LEU A 202 9.02 -50.98 -12.30
N ASP A 203 8.05 -51.86 -12.58
CA ASP A 203 7.86 -52.45 -13.92
C ASP A 203 7.34 -51.35 -14.86
N SER A 204 8.28 -50.64 -15.49
CA SER A 204 7.96 -49.42 -16.22
C SER A 204 7.25 -49.74 -17.52
N LEU A 205 7.54 -50.90 -18.14
CA LEU A 205 6.79 -51.36 -19.30
C LEU A 205 5.35 -51.66 -18.96
N LYS A 206 5.07 -52.33 -17.84
CA LYS A 206 3.69 -52.56 -17.40
C LYS A 206 2.94 -51.25 -17.15
N VAL A 207 3.58 -50.29 -16.48
CA VAL A 207 2.96 -48.98 -16.22
C VAL A 207 2.59 -48.27 -17.51
N ILE A 208 3.47 -48.24 -18.50
CA ILE A 208 3.18 -47.60 -19.80
C ILE A 208 2.12 -48.37 -20.60
N ASP A 209 2.12 -49.70 -20.53
CA ASP A 209 1.14 -50.57 -21.22
C ASP A 209 -0.28 -50.40 -20.66
N ASP A 210 -0.41 -50.25 -19.34
CA ASP A 210 -1.70 -50.03 -18.69
C ASP A 210 -2.27 -48.60 -18.94
N LEU A 211 -1.42 -47.62 -19.34
CA LEU A 211 -1.85 -46.24 -19.57
C LEU A 211 -2.57 -46.07 -20.92
N ARG A 212 -3.83 -45.65 -20.85
CA ARG A 212 -4.63 -45.40 -22.05
C ARG A 212 -4.39 -44.00 -22.62
N VAL A 213 -3.88 -43.95 -23.85
CA VAL A 213 -3.84 -42.72 -24.67
C VAL A 213 -5.15 -42.58 -25.42
N VAL A 214 -5.77 -41.40 -25.34
CA VAL A 214 -7.06 -41.10 -25.96
C VAL A 214 -6.96 -39.85 -26.82
N ASP A 215 -7.74 -39.84 -27.89
CA ASP A 215 -8.03 -38.63 -28.64
C ASP A 215 -9.39 -38.08 -28.21
N PHE A 216 -9.47 -36.79 -27.92
CA PHE A 216 -10.67 -36.16 -27.38
C PHE A 216 -10.87 -34.74 -27.89
N ASP A 217 -12.11 -34.29 -27.78
CA ASP A 217 -12.54 -32.92 -28.05
C ASP A 217 -13.01 -32.30 -26.72
N TRP A 218 -12.72 -31.02 -26.51
CA TRP A 218 -13.17 -30.29 -25.31
C TRP A 218 -14.67 -29.98 -25.41
N ASN A 219 -15.40 -30.17 -24.30
CA ASN A 219 -16.83 -29.89 -24.24
C ASN A 219 -17.13 -28.43 -23.82
N ASP A 220 -18.42 -28.12 -23.67
CA ASP A 220 -18.90 -26.78 -23.38
C ASP A 220 -18.55 -26.25 -21.98
N LYS A 221 -18.05 -27.09 -21.08
CA LYS A 221 -17.59 -26.66 -19.75
C LYS A 221 -16.29 -25.85 -19.81
N VAL A 222 -15.58 -25.87 -20.95
CA VAL A 222 -14.46 -24.95 -21.21
C VAL A 222 -15.03 -23.59 -21.61
N GLU A 223 -14.45 -22.50 -21.13
CA GLU A 223 -14.95 -21.15 -21.42
C GLU A 223 -14.90 -20.81 -22.92
N GLU A 224 -15.83 -19.97 -23.37
CA GLU A 224 -15.86 -19.46 -24.73
C GLU A 224 -14.65 -18.53 -24.98
N GLY A 225 -13.90 -18.77 -26.06
CA GLY A 225 -12.68 -18.03 -26.39
C GLY A 225 -11.37 -18.68 -25.94
N ASP A 226 -11.43 -19.73 -25.10
CA ASP A 226 -10.27 -20.53 -24.70
C ASP A 226 -9.60 -21.18 -25.93
N ALA A 227 -8.26 -21.21 -25.95
CA ALA A 227 -7.48 -21.80 -27.03
C ALA A 227 -7.83 -23.27 -27.30
N ARG A 228 -8.28 -24.00 -26.27
CA ARG A 228 -8.74 -25.40 -26.37
C ARG A 228 -10.01 -25.57 -27.21
N LYS A 229 -10.82 -24.50 -27.37
CA LYS A 229 -11.98 -24.48 -28.29
C LYS A 229 -11.64 -23.97 -29.70
N ARG A 230 -10.43 -23.47 -29.94
CA ARG A 230 -10.02 -22.89 -31.24
C ARG A 230 -9.63 -23.91 -32.31
N GLY A 231 -9.91 -25.19 -32.07
CA GLY A 231 -10.03 -26.21 -33.11
C GLY A 231 -8.89 -27.23 -33.14
N GLY A 232 -9.25 -28.49 -32.92
CA GLY A 232 -8.38 -29.65 -33.07
C GLY A 232 -8.81 -30.78 -32.14
N ARG A 233 -8.71 -32.02 -32.63
CA ARG A 233 -8.80 -33.21 -31.78
C ARG A 233 -7.48 -33.32 -31.02
N PHE A 234 -7.53 -33.42 -29.71
CA PHE A 234 -6.34 -33.46 -28.84
C PHE A 234 -6.01 -34.90 -28.48
N THR A 235 -4.73 -35.24 -28.47
CA THR A 235 -4.24 -36.52 -27.93
C THR A 235 -3.71 -36.32 -26.53
N GLY A 236 -4.12 -37.16 -25.59
CA GLY A 236 -3.66 -37.09 -24.20
C GLY A 236 -4.11 -38.29 -23.38
N MET A 237 -4.13 -38.11 -22.06
CA MET A 237 -4.58 -39.11 -21.10
C MET A 237 -5.66 -38.53 -20.18
N ILE A 238 -6.48 -39.40 -19.59
CA ILE A 238 -7.53 -39.03 -18.65
C ILE A 238 -6.97 -39.14 -17.22
N ALA A 239 -6.98 -38.04 -16.46
CA ALA A 239 -6.41 -38.00 -15.11
C ALA A 239 -7.02 -39.05 -14.16
N GLN A 240 -8.32 -39.32 -14.28
CA GLN A 240 -9.06 -40.32 -13.50
C GLN A 240 -8.66 -41.76 -13.83
N GLU A 241 -8.10 -42.01 -15.01
CA GLU A 241 -7.53 -43.31 -15.38
C GLU A 241 -6.07 -43.40 -14.93
N MET A 242 -5.30 -42.33 -15.14
CA MET A 242 -3.90 -42.25 -14.73
C MET A 242 -3.71 -42.46 -13.22
N ILE A 243 -4.58 -41.91 -12.37
CA ILE A 243 -4.46 -42.04 -10.91
C ILE A 243 -4.47 -43.50 -10.45
N LYS A 244 -5.18 -44.39 -11.17
CA LYS A 244 -5.30 -45.81 -10.81
C LYS A 244 -4.01 -46.60 -11.09
N ILE A 245 -3.15 -46.07 -11.95
CA ILE A 245 -1.94 -46.74 -12.45
C ILE A 245 -0.69 -46.05 -11.90
N ALA A 246 -0.62 -44.72 -12.01
CA ALA A 246 0.51 -43.89 -11.62
C ALA A 246 0.04 -42.66 -10.81
N PRO A 247 -0.41 -42.82 -9.56
CA PRO A 247 -1.00 -41.74 -8.76
C PRO A 247 -0.14 -40.46 -8.65
N TRP A 248 1.19 -40.62 -8.63
CA TRP A 248 2.13 -39.50 -8.51
C TRP A 248 2.10 -38.55 -9.72
N THR A 249 1.57 -38.98 -10.86
CA THR A 249 1.48 -38.18 -12.09
C THR A 249 0.22 -37.33 -12.17
N VAL A 250 -0.66 -37.36 -11.16
CA VAL A 250 -1.89 -36.58 -11.15
C VAL A 250 -1.84 -35.57 -10.02
N ASN A 251 -2.35 -34.36 -10.28
CA ASN A 251 -2.62 -33.35 -9.27
C ASN A 251 -4.13 -33.24 -9.10
N HIS A 252 -4.62 -33.56 -7.91
CA HIS A 252 -6.01 -33.47 -7.51
C HIS A 252 -6.10 -32.91 -6.07
N GLN A 253 -7.26 -32.39 -5.69
CA GLN A 253 -7.40 -31.68 -4.41
C GLN A 253 -7.46 -32.61 -3.18
N GLY A 254 -7.97 -33.83 -3.37
CA GLY A 254 -8.19 -34.78 -2.27
C GLY A 254 -6.95 -35.34 -1.57
N GLY A 255 -5.74 -35.01 -2.05
CA GLY A 255 -4.49 -35.46 -1.44
C GLY A 255 -4.40 -36.98 -1.24
N LYS A 256 -3.60 -37.41 -0.26
CA LYS A 256 -3.37 -38.84 0.00
C LYS A 256 -4.55 -39.54 0.70
N ASP A 257 -5.44 -38.78 1.32
CA ASP A 257 -6.42 -39.33 2.28
C ASP A 257 -7.82 -39.51 1.67
N CYS A 258 -8.11 -38.86 0.54
CA CYS A 258 -9.41 -39.02 -0.10
C CYS A 258 -9.51 -40.33 -0.90
N VAL A 259 -10.26 -41.31 -0.36
CA VAL A 259 -10.46 -42.61 -1.00
C VAL A 259 -11.11 -42.49 -2.39
N LEU A 260 -12.10 -41.61 -2.53
CA LEU A 260 -12.81 -41.41 -3.80
C LEU A 260 -11.86 -40.88 -4.89
N CYS A 261 -11.10 -39.81 -4.59
CA CYS A 261 -10.14 -39.28 -5.55
C CYS A 261 -9.04 -40.29 -5.90
N ASN A 262 -8.49 -41.02 -4.91
CA ASN A 262 -7.45 -42.02 -5.16
C ASN A 262 -7.95 -43.24 -5.94
N SER A 263 -9.27 -43.47 -5.99
CA SER A 263 -9.90 -44.49 -6.84
C SER A 263 -10.27 -43.98 -8.24
N GLY A 264 -9.99 -42.71 -8.56
CA GLY A 264 -10.36 -42.09 -9.83
C GLY A 264 -11.84 -41.76 -9.94
N GLN A 265 -12.53 -41.57 -8.82
CA GLN A 265 -13.93 -41.18 -8.75
C GLN A 265 -14.07 -39.69 -8.40
N GLU A 266 -15.13 -39.06 -8.90
CA GLU A 266 -15.50 -37.70 -8.52
C GLU A 266 -15.87 -37.65 -7.04
N CYS A 267 -15.49 -36.56 -6.38
CA CYS A 267 -15.72 -36.35 -4.95
C CYS A 267 -16.37 -34.98 -4.76
N SER A 268 -17.53 -34.94 -4.09
CA SER A 268 -18.27 -33.70 -3.85
C SER A 268 -17.52 -32.69 -2.98
N GLU A 269 -16.58 -33.16 -2.15
CA GLU A 269 -15.72 -32.32 -1.30
C GLU A 269 -14.54 -31.71 -2.07
N HIS A 270 -14.25 -32.21 -3.28
CA HIS A 270 -13.11 -31.80 -4.11
C HIS A 270 -13.60 -31.44 -5.53
N PRO A 271 -14.27 -30.28 -5.69
CA PRO A 271 -15.02 -29.97 -6.90
C PRO A 271 -14.15 -29.52 -8.09
N ASN A 272 -12.88 -29.15 -7.88
CA ASN A 272 -12.06 -28.63 -8.98
C ASN A 272 -11.56 -29.74 -9.90
N TYR A 273 -11.31 -29.37 -11.16
CA TYR A 273 -10.74 -30.25 -12.17
C TYR A 273 -9.33 -30.72 -11.81
N TRP A 274 -8.98 -31.90 -12.31
CA TRP A 274 -7.68 -32.53 -12.04
C TRP A 274 -6.71 -32.23 -13.16
N PHE A 275 -5.42 -32.25 -12.85
CA PHE A 275 -4.36 -31.97 -13.81
C PHE A 275 -3.42 -33.17 -13.94
N ALA A 276 -3.16 -33.60 -15.17
CA ALA A 276 -2.11 -34.57 -15.46
C ALA A 276 -0.75 -33.87 -15.50
N ARG A 277 0.20 -34.39 -14.72
CA ARG A 277 1.60 -33.95 -14.63
C ARG A 277 2.48 -34.86 -15.47
N TYR A 278 2.48 -34.61 -16.78
CA TYR A 278 3.22 -35.42 -17.75
C TYR A 278 4.74 -35.39 -17.49
N GLU A 279 5.27 -34.35 -16.87
CA GLU A 279 6.67 -34.26 -16.45
C GLU A 279 7.09 -35.41 -15.51
N TYR A 280 6.16 -35.97 -14.74
CA TYR A 280 6.43 -37.09 -13.84
C TYR A 280 6.29 -38.46 -14.50
N ILE A 281 5.74 -38.55 -15.71
CA ILE A 281 5.79 -39.79 -16.49
C ILE A 281 7.12 -39.95 -17.24
N VAL A 282 7.84 -38.85 -17.49
CA VAL A 282 9.10 -38.87 -18.27
C VAL A 282 10.15 -39.84 -17.69
N PRO A 283 10.43 -39.88 -16.37
CA PRO A 283 11.37 -40.86 -15.83
C PRO A 283 10.92 -42.33 -16.03
N VAL A 284 9.61 -42.59 -16.02
CA VAL A 284 9.04 -43.93 -16.29
C VAL A 284 9.24 -44.30 -17.75
N LEU A 285 9.01 -43.37 -18.68
CA LEU A 285 9.29 -43.58 -20.10
C LEU A 285 10.77 -43.91 -20.35
N VAL A 286 11.69 -43.18 -19.71
CA VAL A 286 13.14 -43.46 -19.81
C VAL A 286 13.44 -44.89 -19.34
N LYS A 287 12.89 -45.31 -18.20
CA LYS A 287 13.10 -46.65 -17.67
C LYS A 287 12.49 -47.75 -18.57
N ALA A 288 11.29 -47.52 -19.12
CA ALA A 288 10.65 -48.45 -20.06
C ALA A 288 11.50 -48.66 -21.32
N VAL A 289 12.09 -47.59 -21.87
CA VAL A 289 13.03 -47.68 -23.01
C VAL A 289 14.29 -48.46 -22.63
N GLN A 290 14.84 -48.26 -21.43
CA GLN A 290 15.98 -49.05 -20.94
C GLN A 290 15.65 -50.55 -20.83
N GLU A 291 14.45 -50.89 -20.35
CA GLU A 291 13.97 -52.27 -20.25
C GLU A 291 13.76 -52.91 -21.61
N LEU A 292 13.15 -52.19 -22.57
CA LEU A 292 13.01 -52.64 -23.96
C LEU A 292 14.36 -52.92 -24.61
N ASN A 293 15.31 -52.00 -24.47
CA ASN A 293 16.65 -52.16 -25.04
C ASN A 293 17.38 -53.40 -24.44
N LYS A 294 17.19 -53.69 -23.15
CA LYS A 294 17.72 -54.92 -22.53
C LYS A 294 17.09 -56.17 -23.14
N LYS A 295 15.77 -56.19 -23.35
CA LYS A 295 15.08 -57.33 -23.98
C LYS A 295 15.55 -57.55 -25.43
N ILE A 296 15.70 -56.48 -26.21
CA ILE A 296 16.20 -56.56 -27.60
C ILE A 296 17.60 -57.16 -27.64
N LYS A 297 18.52 -56.71 -26.80
CA LYS A 297 19.88 -57.26 -26.73
C LYS A 297 19.94 -58.75 -26.39
N VAL A 298 18.99 -59.24 -25.60
CA VAL A 298 18.87 -60.68 -25.30
C VAL A 298 18.33 -61.46 -26.50
N LEU A 299 17.44 -60.87 -27.29
CA LEU A 299 16.88 -61.49 -28.49
C LEU A 299 17.86 -61.49 -29.68
N GLU A 300 18.81 -60.56 -29.71
CA GLU A 300 19.84 -60.44 -30.76
C GLU A 300 21.11 -61.26 -30.47
N ALA A 301 21.24 -61.85 -29.28
CA ALA A 301 22.38 -62.66 -28.85
C ALA A 301 22.18 -64.16 -29.15
#